data_AF-A0A952TSZ8-F1
#
_entry.id   AF-A0A952TSZ8-F1
#
_cell.length_a   1.000
_cell.length_b   1.000
_cell.length_c   1.000
_cell.angle_alpha   90.00
_cell.angle_beta   90.00
_cell.angle_gamma   90.00
#
_symmetry.space_group_name_H-M   'P 1'
#
loop_
_entity.id
_entity.type
_entity.pdbx_description
1 polymer ?
#
loop_
_entity_poly.entity_id
_entity_poly.type
_entity_poly.pdbx_seq_one_letter_code
_entity_poly.pdbx_strand_id
1 'polypeptide(L)'
;MKKMILLLGLCFVVISGVLVYLAIDGISLRSAPIIRPSVMKPDQQNVAEAVVQRLFPDFQNAAFVVIGLRPEIIESQQLLTLLKENYEKLFKKTVSILPDAEAASVEGFQDCAAPCWILTTQNKANELSPHPLVEKFLQEDPSKVYFNLTLIPFTPDVVVTETCIQEKRLTLDCLIPLSIHEAKRKMKDAKARYFFVRKYNEHDYFLFTQQAPAQ
;
A
#
# COMPACT_ATOMS: atom_id res chain seq x y z
N MET A 1 -40.24 -11.60 -31.77
CA MET A 1 -39.58 -10.34 -31.33
C MET A 1 -39.93 -9.93 -29.89
N LYS A 2 -41.20 -9.63 -29.53
CA LYS A 2 -41.55 -9.20 -28.15
C LYS A 2 -41.10 -10.15 -27.03
N LYS A 3 -41.27 -11.47 -27.21
CA LYS A 3 -40.81 -12.49 -26.24
C LYS A 3 -39.28 -12.55 -26.09
N MET A 4 -38.54 -12.28 -27.18
CA MET A 4 -37.09 -12.25 -27.18
C MET A 4 -36.55 -11.01 -26.44
N ILE A 5 -37.18 -9.85 -26.66
CA ILE A 5 -36.84 -8.60 -25.96
C ILE A 5 -37.10 -8.75 -24.46
N LEU A 6 -38.20 -9.39 -24.09
CA LEU A 6 -38.56 -9.62 -22.69
C LEU A 6 -37.59 -10.60 -22.00
N LEU A 7 -37.16 -11.66 -22.70
CA LEU A 7 -36.13 -12.58 -22.20
C LEU A 7 -34.77 -11.88 -22.02
N LEU A 8 -34.37 -11.04 -22.98
CA LEU A 8 -33.13 -10.27 -22.91
C LEU A 8 -33.14 -9.30 -21.73
N GLY A 9 -34.25 -8.59 -21.53
CA GLY A 9 -34.43 -7.69 -20.39
C GLY A 9 -34.33 -8.42 -19.05
N LEU A 10 -34.93 -9.62 -18.94
CA LEU A 10 -34.84 -10.44 -17.73
C LEU A 10 -33.40 -10.90 -17.46
N CYS A 11 -32.65 -11.29 -18.50
CA CYS A 11 -31.22 -11.60 -18.37
C CYS A 11 -30.40 -10.41 -17.86
N PHE A 12 -30.63 -9.20 -18.37
CA PHE A 12 -29.94 -8.01 -17.89
C PHE A 12 -30.27 -7.71 -16.42
N VAL A 13 -31.52 -7.85 -16.00
CA VAL A 13 -31.90 -7.67 -14.59
C VAL A 13 -31.21 -8.69 -13.68
N VAL A 14 -31.14 -9.96 -14.09
CA VAL A 14 -30.44 -10.99 -13.31
C VAL A 14 -28.94 -10.70 -13.26
N ILE A 15 -28.31 -10.34 -14.38
CA ILE A 15 -26.88 -9.99 -14.42
C ILE A 15 -26.62 -8.77 -13.53
N SER A 16 -27.42 -7.71 -13.61
CA SER A 16 -27.27 -6.53 -12.75
C SER A 16 -27.48 -6.87 -11.27
N GLY A 17 -28.48 -7.70 -10.94
CA GLY A 17 -28.70 -8.17 -9.58
C GLY A 17 -27.53 -8.98 -9.05
N VAL A 18 -26.95 -9.86 -9.88
CA VAL A 18 -25.74 -10.62 -9.55
C VAL A 18 -24.54 -9.68 -9.40
N LEU A 19 -24.31 -8.72 -10.31
CA LEU A 19 -23.20 -7.77 -10.21
C LEU A 19 -23.31 -6.88 -8.97
N VAL A 20 -24.51 -6.40 -8.63
CA VAL A 20 -24.77 -5.63 -7.40
C VAL A 20 -24.54 -6.51 -6.17
N TYR A 21 -25.05 -7.74 -6.17
CA TYR A 21 -24.80 -8.69 -5.09
C TYR A 21 -23.31 -9.00 -4.94
N LEU A 22 -22.60 -9.28 -6.04
CA LEU A 22 -21.14 -9.51 -6.06
C LEU A 22 -20.36 -8.26 -5.60
N ALA A 23 -20.82 -7.05 -5.94
CA ALA A 23 -20.20 -5.79 -5.52
C ALA A 23 -20.43 -5.51 -4.03
N ILE A 24 -21.64 -5.78 -3.52
CA ILE A 24 -21.99 -5.65 -2.09
C ILE A 24 -21.29 -6.72 -1.25
N ASP A 25 -21.28 -7.97 -1.72
CA ASP A 25 -20.62 -9.11 -1.07
C ASP A 25 -19.10 -9.12 -1.25
N GLY A 26 -18.56 -8.14 -1.99
CA GLY A 26 -17.14 -7.96 -2.20
C GLY A 26 -16.48 -9.18 -2.86
N ILE A 27 -17.10 -9.78 -3.88
CA ILE A 27 -16.55 -10.92 -4.64
C ILE A 27 -15.47 -10.42 -5.63
N SER A 28 -14.66 -9.50 -5.16
CA SER A 28 -13.38 -9.16 -5.72
C SER A 28 -12.34 -9.29 -4.60
N LEU A 29 -11.28 -10.04 -4.92
CA LEU A 29 -9.93 -9.76 -4.46
C LEU A 29 -9.63 -10.15 -3.00
N ARG A 30 -9.43 -11.47 -2.79
CA ARG A 30 -8.36 -11.87 -1.87
C ARG A 30 -7.13 -11.06 -2.29
N SER A 31 -6.66 -10.17 -1.42
CA SER A 31 -5.59 -9.21 -1.68
C SER A 31 -4.49 -9.78 -2.59
N ALA A 32 -3.93 -8.94 -3.45
CA ALA A 32 -2.83 -9.36 -4.31
C ALA A 32 -1.73 -10.08 -3.51
N PRO A 33 -1.13 -11.13 -4.08
CA PRO A 33 -0.25 -12.04 -3.36
C PRO A 33 0.93 -11.30 -2.73
N ILE A 34 1.31 -11.69 -1.51
CA ILE A 34 2.53 -11.19 -0.85
C ILE A 34 3.72 -11.37 -1.79
N ILE A 35 4.40 -10.25 -2.07
CA ILE A 35 5.71 -10.27 -2.73
C ILE A 35 6.69 -10.89 -1.74
N ARG A 36 7.35 -11.97 -2.19
CA ARG A 36 8.06 -12.91 -1.33
C ARG A 36 8.98 -12.23 -0.30
N PRO A 37 8.98 -12.68 0.98
CA PRO A 37 9.90 -12.18 1.98
C PRO A 37 11.36 -12.35 1.58
N SER A 38 12.17 -11.37 1.93
CA SER A 38 13.60 -11.32 1.65
C SER A 38 14.36 -10.93 2.89
N VAL A 39 15.57 -11.45 3.01
CA VAL A 39 16.44 -11.15 4.16
C VAL A 39 16.86 -9.68 4.09
N MET A 40 16.72 -8.97 5.20
CA MET A 40 17.10 -7.57 5.37
C MET A 40 18.55 -7.48 5.80
N LYS A 41 19.34 -6.65 5.09
CA LYS A 41 20.70 -6.30 5.51
C LYS A 41 20.65 -5.30 6.68
N PRO A 42 21.71 -5.22 7.50
CA PRO A 42 21.73 -4.30 8.65
C PRO A 42 21.48 -2.84 8.32
N ASP A 43 21.96 -2.40 7.16
CA ASP A 43 21.87 -1.02 6.64
C ASP A 43 20.57 -0.71 5.89
N GLN A 44 19.69 -1.71 5.72
CA GLN A 44 18.43 -1.63 4.97
C GLN A 44 18.56 -1.19 3.50
N GLN A 45 19.77 -1.04 2.95
CA GLN A 45 19.95 -0.60 1.55
C GLN A 45 19.26 -1.54 0.57
N ASN A 46 19.33 -2.84 0.86
CA ASN A 46 18.70 -3.86 0.03
C ASN A 46 17.16 -3.83 0.10
N VAL A 47 16.58 -3.25 1.16
CA VAL A 47 15.13 -3.06 1.26
C VAL A 47 14.73 -1.98 0.27
N ALA A 48 15.36 -0.81 0.35
CA ALA A 48 15.06 0.32 -0.53
C ALA A 48 15.26 -0.04 -2.01
N GLU A 49 16.41 -0.63 -2.35
CA GLU A 49 16.70 -1.08 -3.72
C GLU A 49 15.63 -2.07 -4.22
N ALA A 50 15.34 -3.10 -3.43
CA ALA A 50 14.39 -4.12 -3.83
C ALA A 50 12.96 -3.56 -3.94
N VAL A 51 12.55 -2.64 -3.07
CA VAL A 51 11.21 -2.05 -3.10
C VAL A 51 11.03 -1.19 -4.36
N VAL A 52 11.99 -0.31 -4.65
CA VAL A 52 11.96 0.53 -5.85
C VAL A 52 11.90 -0.32 -7.12
N GLN A 53 12.65 -1.43 -7.17
CA GLN A 53 12.63 -2.36 -8.31
C GLN A 53 11.35 -3.19 -8.39
N ARG A 54 10.82 -3.68 -7.25
CA ARG A 54 9.62 -4.55 -7.21
C ARG A 54 8.34 -3.80 -7.49
N LEU A 55 8.30 -2.52 -7.16
CA LEU A 55 7.17 -1.63 -7.44
C LEU A 55 7.34 -0.90 -8.77
N PHE A 56 8.20 -1.42 -9.65
CA PHE A 56 8.19 -1.06 -11.06
C PHE A 56 7.01 -1.77 -11.77
N PRO A 57 6.21 -1.09 -12.62
CA PRO A 57 6.41 0.27 -13.12
C PRO A 57 5.69 1.37 -12.31
N ASP A 58 5.05 1.06 -11.18
CA ASP A 58 4.24 2.03 -10.43
C ASP A 58 5.05 3.27 -10.00
N PHE A 59 6.27 3.09 -9.49
CA PHE A 59 7.18 4.23 -9.20
C PHE A 59 7.51 5.07 -10.45
N GLN A 60 7.63 4.46 -11.62
CA GLN A 60 7.99 5.17 -12.84
C GLN A 60 6.83 6.04 -13.33
N ASN A 61 5.61 5.52 -13.22
CA ASN A 61 4.40 6.10 -13.79
C ASN A 61 3.69 7.07 -12.85
N ALA A 62 3.86 6.89 -11.53
CA ALA A 62 3.21 7.73 -10.55
C ALA A 62 3.79 9.16 -10.55
N ALA A 63 2.89 10.14 -10.67
CA ALA A 63 3.20 11.53 -10.40
C ALA A 63 3.27 11.80 -8.89
N PHE A 64 2.49 11.05 -8.10
CA PHE A 64 2.41 11.21 -6.65
C PHE A 64 2.57 9.87 -5.92
N VAL A 65 3.30 9.87 -4.82
CA VAL A 65 3.38 8.72 -3.90
C VAL A 65 3.01 9.18 -2.51
N VAL A 66 1.98 8.58 -1.92
CA VAL A 66 1.64 8.85 -0.50
C VAL A 66 2.42 7.87 0.36
N ILE A 67 3.26 8.36 1.26
CA ILE A 67 4.11 7.52 2.11
C ILE A 67 3.66 7.63 3.55
N GLY A 68 3.16 6.52 4.08
CA GLY A 68 2.79 6.39 5.48
C GLY A 68 3.95 5.90 6.30
N LEU A 69 4.38 6.66 7.30
CA LEU A 69 5.46 6.26 8.19
C LEU A 69 5.19 6.67 9.64
N ARG A 70 5.99 6.11 10.54
CA ARG A 70 6.01 6.44 11.96
C ARG A 70 7.23 7.32 12.25
N PRO A 71 7.07 8.64 12.42
CA PRO A 71 8.20 9.55 12.52
C PRO A 71 9.06 9.32 13.76
N GLU A 72 8.49 8.73 14.80
CA GLU A 72 9.18 8.35 16.03
C GLU A 72 10.13 7.14 15.86
N ILE A 73 10.06 6.42 14.73
CA ILE A 73 10.92 5.27 14.44
C ILE A 73 12.04 5.72 13.49
N ILE A 74 13.27 5.75 13.99
CA ILE A 74 14.47 6.20 13.26
C ILE A 74 14.66 5.38 11.98
N GLU A 75 14.45 4.07 12.05
CA GLU A 75 14.57 3.16 10.91
C GLU A 75 13.61 3.53 9.78
N SER A 76 12.40 4.02 10.08
CA SER A 76 11.44 4.45 9.06
C SER A 76 11.93 5.68 8.30
N GLN A 77 12.54 6.64 9.01
CA GLN A 77 13.11 7.85 8.41
C GLN A 77 14.35 7.54 7.55
N GLN A 78 15.21 6.66 8.05
CA GLN A 78 16.37 6.17 7.30
C GLN A 78 15.92 5.45 6.02
N LEU A 79 14.92 4.58 6.13
CA LEU A 79 14.38 3.86 4.98
C LEU A 79 13.76 4.81 3.94
N LEU A 80 13.04 5.85 4.36
CA LEU A 80 12.53 6.88 3.46
C LEU A 80 13.65 7.54 2.66
N THR A 81 14.74 7.90 3.34
CA THR A 81 15.92 8.52 2.71
C THR A 81 16.52 7.57 1.67
N LEU A 82 16.73 6.31 2.04
CA LEU A 82 17.27 5.29 1.13
C LEU A 82 16.34 5.01 -0.06
N LEU A 83 15.02 5.00 0.17
CA LEU A 83 14.02 4.85 -0.90
C LEU A 83 14.16 5.99 -1.91
N LYS A 84 14.25 7.23 -1.44
CA LYS A 84 14.43 8.41 -2.29
C LYS A 84 15.72 8.30 -3.10
N GLU A 85 16.84 8.04 -2.45
CA GLU A 85 18.13 7.90 -3.14
C GLU A 85 18.11 6.82 -4.23
N ASN A 86 17.53 5.66 -3.93
CA ASN A 86 17.40 4.58 -4.91
C ASN A 86 16.45 4.92 -6.05
N TYR A 87 15.34 5.60 -5.77
CA TYR A 87 14.42 6.11 -6.79
C TYR A 87 15.13 7.08 -7.73
N GLU A 88 15.76 8.12 -7.18
CA GLU A 88 16.42 9.17 -7.96
C GLU A 88 17.59 8.59 -8.77
N LYS A 89 18.33 7.63 -8.19
CA LYS A 89 19.39 6.90 -8.88
C LYS A 89 18.87 6.07 -10.05
N LEU A 90 17.76 5.34 -9.88
CA LEU A 90 17.22 4.44 -10.89
C LEU A 90 16.53 5.20 -12.02
N PHE A 91 15.66 6.17 -11.68
CA PHE A 91 14.81 6.87 -12.64
C PHE A 91 15.40 8.19 -13.15
N LYS A 92 16.50 8.67 -12.56
CA LYS A 92 17.16 9.94 -12.93
C LYS A 92 16.22 11.16 -12.83
N LYS A 93 15.28 11.12 -11.89
CA LYS A 93 14.33 12.19 -11.57
C LYS A 93 14.47 12.55 -10.11
N THR A 94 14.54 13.83 -9.78
CA THR A 94 14.51 14.33 -8.40
C THR A 94 13.08 14.30 -7.87
N VAL A 95 12.90 13.90 -6.62
CA VAL A 95 11.60 13.86 -5.95
C VAL A 95 11.40 15.08 -5.07
N SER A 96 10.26 15.76 -5.24
CA SER A 96 9.78 16.76 -4.29
C SER A 96 9.13 16.07 -3.10
N ILE A 97 9.37 16.56 -1.87
CA ILE A 97 8.74 16.01 -0.67
C ILE A 97 7.81 17.06 -0.06
N LEU A 98 6.55 16.68 0.16
CA LEU A 98 5.66 17.35 1.10
C LEU A 98 5.79 16.64 2.45
N PRO A 99 6.41 17.28 3.48
CA PRO A 99 6.93 16.57 4.64
C PRO A 99 5.87 16.14 5.66
N ASP A 100 4.70 16.78 5.65
CA ASP A 100 3.61 16.47 6.58
C ASP A 100 2.26 16.89 5.96
N ALA A 101 1.49 15.90 5.50
CA ALA A 101 0.17 16.10 4.91
C ALA A 101 -0.86 16.61 5.94
N GLU A 102 -0.68 16.29 7.22
CA GLU A 102 -1.57 16.72 8.30
C GLU A 102 -1.42 18.21 8.61
N ALA A 103 -0.21 18.76 8.42
CA ALA A 103 0.08 20.18 8.63
C ALA A 103 0.08 21.03 7.34
N ALA A 104 0.00 20.39 6.16
CA ALA A 104 0.07 21.07 4.88
C ALA A 104 -1.20 21.88 4.55
N SER A 105 -1.01 23.06 3.95
CA SER A 105 -2.08 23.84 3.35
C SER A 105 -2.40 23.35 1.94
N VAL A 106 -3.55 23.79 1.38
CA VAL A 106 -3.96 23.45 0.00
C VAL A 106 -2.90 23.89 -1.01
N GLU A 107 -2.29 25.06 -0.79
CA GLU A 107 -1.20 25.60 -1.62
C GLU A 107 0.02 24.68 -1.57
N GLY A 108 0.37 24.13 -0.40
CA GLY A 108 1.48 23.18 -0.26
C GLY A 108 1.30 21.91 -1.10
N PHE A 109 0.07 21.43 -1.27
CA PHE A 109 -0.22 20.33 -2.18
C PHE A 109 -0.09 20.72 -3.66
N GLN A 110 -0.50 21.94 -4.02
CA GLN A 110 -0.41 22.44 -5.39
C GLN A 110 1.04 22.73 -5.82
N ASP A 111 1.87 23.18 -4.89
CA ASP A 111 3.27 23.51 -5.13
C ASP A 111 4.18 22.27 -5.17
N CYS A 112 3.67 21.08 -4.80
CA CYS A 112 4.47 19.86 -4.80
C CYS A 112 4.66 19.31 -6.22
N ALA A 113 5.77 19.71 -6.86
CA ALA A 113 6.10 19.34 -8.23
C ALA A 113 6.33 17.82 -8.41
N ALA A 114 5.73 17.23 -9.44
CA ALA A 114 5.87 15.81 -9.76
C ALA A 114 7.28 15.45 -10.28
N PRO A 115 7.87 14.31 -9.89
CA PRO A 115 7.32 13.33 -8.95
C PRO A 115 7.35 13.83 -7.50
N CYS A 116 6.20 13.79 -6.83
CA CYS A 116 6.01 14.30 -5.47
C CYS A 116 5.71 13.17 -4.49
N TRP A 117 6.42 13.14 -3.37
CA TRP A 117 6.14 12.23 -2.26
C TRP A 117 5.47 12.99 -1.13
N ILE A 118 4.25 12.58 -0.79
CA ILE A 118 3.43 13.16 0.25
C ILE A 118 3.58 12.31 1.50
N LEU A 119 4.26 12.82 2.52
CA LEU A 119 4.45 12.10 3.78
C LEU A 119 3.24 12.30 4.69
N THR A 120 2.79 11.22 5.32
CA THR A 120 1.71 11.24 6.31
C THR A 120 1.93 10.15 7.34
N THR A 121 1.10 10.12 8.38
CA THR A 121 1.14 9.04 9.38
C THR A 121 0.79 7.68 8.77
N GLN A 122 1.40 6.61 9.29
CA GLN A 122 1.18 5.22 8.85
C GLN A 122 -0.31 4.86 8.65
N ASN A 123 -1.18 5.32 9.55
CA ASN A 123 -2.59 4.98 9.53
C ASN A 123 -3.42 5.83 8.55
N LYS A 124 -2.82 6.84 7.92
CA LYS A 124 -3.50 7.80 7.04
C LYS A 124 -3.08 7.73 5.57
N ALA A 125 -2.14 6.84 5.25
CA ALA A 125 -1.51 6.79 3.93
C ALA A 125 -2.17 5.85 2.93
N ASN A 126 -3.19 5.08 3.33
CA ASN A 126 -3.79 4.01 2.52
C ASN A 126 -5.29 4.22 2.35
N GLU A 127 -5.91 3.55 1.38
CA GLU A 127 -7.33 3.73 1.07
C GLU A 127 -8.27 3.19 2.16
N LEU A 128 -7.76 2.37 3.10
CA LEU A 128 -8.58 1.87 4.22
C LEU A 128 -8.80 2.92 5.30
N SER A 129 -7.93 3.93 5.36
CA SER A 129 -8.04 5.06 6.26
C SER A 129 -7.29 6.23 5.61
N PRO A 130 -7.85 6.87 4.58
CA PRO A 130 -7.15 7.90 3.84
C PRO A 130 -7.11 9.24 4.60
N HIS A 131 -6.05 10.01 4.41
CA HIS A 131 -6.03 11.41 4.84
C HIS A 131 -6.99 12.25 3.97
N PRO A 132 -8.02 12.91 4.54
CA PRO A 132 -9.07 13.55 3.73
C PRO A 132 -8.57 14.58 2.71
N LEU A 133 -7.55 15.37 3.06
CA LEU A 133 -6.96 16.34 2.13
C LEU A 133 -6.15 15.69 1.02
N VAL A 134 -5.45 14.60 1.33
CA VAL A 134 -4.65 13.86 0.34
C VAL A 134 -5.59 13.19 -0.66
N GLU A 135 -6.63 12.53 -0.14
CA GLU A 135 -7.68 11.91 -0.94
C GLU A 135 -8.34 12.92 -1.87
N LYS A 136 -8.77 14.06 -1.32
CA LYS A 136 -9.38 15.13 -2.12
C LYS A 136 -8.42 15.61 -3.21
N PHE A 137 -7.17 15.92 -2.88
CA PHE A 137 -6.18 16.41 -3.84
C PHE A 137 -5.91 15.42 -4.98
N LEU A 138 -5.84 14.13 -4.67
CA LEU A 138 -5.55 13.07 -5.65
C LEU A 138 -6.77 12.70 -6.50
N GLN A 139 -7.98 12.71 -5.93
CA GLN A 139 -9.21 12.34 -6.63
C GLN A 139 -9.82 13.47 -7.47
N GLU A 140 -9.51 14.73 -7.16
CA GLU A 140 -10.01 15.88 -7.94
C GLU A 140 -9.53 15.91 -9.39
N ASP A 141 -8.41 15.25 -9.70
CA ASP A 141 -7.84 15.18 -11.04
C ASP A 141 -7.48 13.73 -11.41
N PRO A 142 -8.31 13.07 -12.24
CA PRO A 142 -8.06 11.70 -12.68
C PRO A 142 -6.76 11.50 -13.46
N SER A 143 -6.11 12.56 -13.94
CA SER A 143 -4.80 12.46 -14.61
C SER A 143 -3.64 12.27 -13.63
N LYS A 144 -3.85 12.50 -12.33
CA LYS A 144 -2.85 12.29 -11.28
C LYS A 144 -2.71 10.80 -10.99
N VAL A 145 -1.77 10.16 -11.66
CA VAL A 145 -1.40 8.77 -11.35
C VAL A 145 -0.70 8.75 -9.99
N TYR A 146 -1.24 7.96 -9.05
CA TYR A 146 -0.66 7.81 -7.71
C TYR A 146 -0.69 6.38 -7.20
N PHE A 147 0.11 6.11 -6.17
CA PHE A 147 -0.06 4.96 -5.30
C PHE A 147 0.38 5.30 -3.87
N ASN A 148 -0.01 4.43 -2.95
CA ASN A 148 0.23 4.53 -1.53
C ASN A 148 1.29 3.50 -1.11
N LEU A 149 2.25 3.93 -0.31
CA LEU A 149 3.26 3.07 0.30
C LEU A 149 3.25 3.26 1.82
N THR A 150 2.65 2.32 2.54
CA THR A 150 2.61 2.34 4.00
C THR A 150 3.74 1.49 4.57
N LEU A 151 4.64 2.08 5.36
CA LEU A 151 5.73 1.40 6.05
C LEU A 151 5.21 0.81 7.36
N ILE A 152 5.24 -0.51 7.48
CA ILE A 152 4.76 -1.25 8.64
C ILE A 152 5.96 -1.92 9.35
N PRO A 153 6.44 -1.37 10.47
CA PRO A 153 7.35 -2.11 11.34
C PRO A 153 6.59 -3.28 11.97
N PHE A 154 7.20 -4.46 12.03
CA PHE A 154 6.54 -5.62 12.65
C PHE A 154 7.45 -6.49 13.51
N THR A 155 6.83 -7.21 14.44
CA THR A 155 7.42 -8.34 15.15
C THR A 155 6.81 -9.66 14.65
N PRO A 156 7.55 -10.77 14.63
CA PRO A 156 7.06 -12.05 14.06
C PRO A 156 5.89 -12.68 14.81
N ASP A 157 5.65 -12.27 16.05
CA ASP A 157 4.65 -12.85 16.94
C ASP A 157 3.40 -11.99 16.93
N VAL A 158 2.56 -12.26 15.94
CA VAL A 158 1.24 -11.66 15.80
C VAL A 158 0.17 -12.72 16.00
N VAL A 159 -0.93 -12.30 16.62
CA VAL A 159 -2.14 -13.12 16.74
C VAL A 159 -3.08 -12.73 15.62
N VAL A 160 -3.47 -13.72 14.80
CA VAL A 160 -4.51 -13.55 13.80
C VAL A 160 -5.81 -14.06 14.40
N THR A 161 -6.83 -13.21 14.48
CA THR A 161 -8.15 -13.61 14.96
C THR A 161 -8.90 -14.40 13.89
N GLU A 162 -9.82 -15.27 14.31
CA GLU A 162 -10.68 -16.01 13.38
C GLU A 162 -11.54 -15.04 12.54
N THR A 163 -11.97 -13.92 13.12
CA THR A 163 -12.66 -12.85 12.41
C THR A 163 -11.84 -12.35 11.21
N CYS A 164 -10.55 -12.05 11.41
CA CYS A 164 -9.68 -11.59 10.32
C CYS A 164 -9.42 -12.67 9.26
N ILE A 165 -9.50 -13.96 9.61
CA ILE A 165 -9.38 -15.07 8.65
C ILE A 165 -10.62 -15.18 7.78
N GLN A 166 -11.80 -14.89 8.35
CA GLN A 166 -13.09 -14.98 7.68
C GLN A 166 -13.45 -13.71 6.89
N GLU A 167 -12.86 -12.57 7.23
CA GLU A 167 -13.05 -11.31 6.52
C GLU A 167 -12.60 -11.43 5.05
N LYS A 168 -13.54 -11.16 4.13
CA LYS A 168 -13.24 -11.07 2.70
C LYS A 168 -12.49 -9.79 2.35
N ARG A 169 -12.91 -8.67 2.97
CA ARG A 169 -12.26 -7.37 2.91
C ARG A 169 -11.70 -7.05 4.29
N LEU A 170 -10.39 -7.19 4.41
CA LEU A 170 -9.62 -6.88 5.60
C LEU A 170 -9.67 -5.38 5.88
N THR A 171 -9.95 -5.06 7.15
CA THR A 171 -9.58 -3.77 7.76
C THR A 171 -8.05 -3.68 7.90
N LEU A 172 -7.51 -2.48 8.17
CA LEU A 172 -6.07 -2.33 8.43
C LEU A 172 -5.60 -3.21 9.60
N ASP A 173 -6.44 -3.31 10.64
CA ASP A 173 -6.22 -4.13 11.84
C ASP A 173 -6.15 -5.63 11.52
N CYS A 174 -6.89 -6.10 10.52
CA CYS A 174 -6.81 -7.49 10.05
C CYS A 174 -5.72 -7.71 9.00
N LEU A 175 -5.45 -6.72 8.16
CA LEU A 175 -4.47 -6.79 7.08
C LEU A 175 -3.07 -7.03 7.61
N ILE A 176 -2.64 -6.27 8.62
CA ILE A 176 -1.30 -6.33 9.19
C ILE A 176 -0.98 -7.73 9.75
N PRO A 177 -1.73 -8.27 10.75
CA PRO A 177 -1.41 -9.56 11.35
C PRO A 177 -1.54 -10.72 10.35
N LEU A 178 -2.53 -10.69 9.46
CA LEU A 178 -2.69 -11.74 8.45
C LEU A 178 -1.49 -11.75 7.48
N SER A 179 -1.02 -10.57 7.07
CA SER A 179 0.14 -10.43 6.19
C SER A 179 1.41 -11.00 6.80
N ILE A 180 1.65 -10.70 8.08
CA ILE A 180 2.82 -11.21 8.81
C ILE A 180 2.71 -12.73 8.97
N HIS A 181 1.53 -13.26 9.32
CA HIS A 181 1.31 -14.70 9.45
C HIS A 181 1.55 -15.47 8.16
N GLU A 182 1.04 -14.98 7.04
CA GLU A 182 1.26 -15.57 5.72
C GLU A 182 2.73 -15.48 5.28
N ALA A 183 3.40 -14.36 5.58
CA ALA A 183 4.81 -14.17 5.28
C ALA A 183 5.72 -15.06 6.14
N LYS A 184 5.41 -15.24 7.43
CA LYS A 184 6.17 -16.06 8.40
C LYS A 184 6.37 -17.48 7.90
N ARG A 185 5.35 -18.08 7.26
CA ARG A 185 5.43 -19.42 6.63
C ARG A 185 6.50 -19.53 5.53
N LYS A 186 6.94 -18.41 4.97
CA LYS A 186 7.94 -18.32 3.89
C LYS A 186 9.33 -17.89 4.39
N MET A 187 9.46 -17.48 5.65
CA MET A 187 10.72 -17.11 6.30
C MET A 187 11.42 -18.39 6.78
N LYS A 188 12.69 -18.59 6.36
CA LYS A 188 13.40 -19.86 6.58
C LYS A 188 14.40 -19.80 7.73
N ASP A 189 15.03 -18.65 7.92
CA ASP A 189 16.08 -18.45 8.92
C ASP A 189 15.52 -17.63 10.08
N ALA A 190 15.32 -18.26 11.23
CA ALA A 190 14.80 -17.60 12.42
C ALA A 190 15.71 -16.50 12.98
N LYS A 191 16.99 -16.46 12.60
CA LYS A 191 17.96 -15.45 13.04
C LYS A 191 18.04 -14.26 12.09
N ALA A 192 17.55 -14.41 10.86
CA ALA A 192 17.52 -13.34 9.89
C ALA A 192 16.34 -12.39 10.15
N ARG A 193 16.56 -11.10 9.87
CA ARG A 193 15.46 -10.14 9.77
C ARG A 193 14.91 -10.17 8.35
N TYR A 194 13.60 -10.02 8.20
CA TYR A 194 12.94 -10.03 6.90
C TYR A 194 12.23 -8.72 6.59
N PHE A 195 12.06 -8.49 5.29
CA PHE A 195 11.09 -7.52 4.78
C PHE A 195 10.26 -8.16 3.66
N PHE A 196 9.06 -7.65 3.44
CA PHE A 196 8.20 -8.06 2.35
C PHE A 196 7.23 -6.94 1.98
N VAL A 197 6.64 -7.04 0.80
CA VAL A 197 5.62 -6.08 0.35
C VAL A 197 4.32 -6.82 0.09
N ARG A 198 3.20 -6.23 0.49
CA ARG A 198 1.87 -6.70 0.09
C ARG A 198 1.18 -5.60 -0.69
N LYS A 199 0.57 -5.97 -1.81
CA LYS A 199 -0.39 -5.14 -2.52
C LYS A 199 -1.79 -5.53 -2.03
N TYR A 200 -2.62 -4.56 -1.64
CA TYR A 200 -3.94 -4.84 -1.09
C TYR A 200 -5.05 -4.53 -2.09
N ASN A 201 -5.01 -3.35 -2.70
CA ASN A 201 -5.87 -2.90 -3.81
C ASN A 201 -5.01 -2.53 -5.03
N GLU A 202 -5.55 -1.80 -6.01
CA GLU A 202 -4.80 -1.36 -7.18
C GLU A 202 -3.66 -0.39 -6.84
N HIS A 203 -3.90 0.52 -5.88
CA HIS A 203 -2.97 1.60 -5.52
C HIS A 203 -2.33 1.44 -4.13
N ASP A 204 -2.70 0.42 -3.35
CA ASP A 204 -2.21 0.27 -1.96
C ASP A 204 -1.10 -0.76 -1.82
N TYR A 205 0.09 -0.29 -1.41
CA TYR A 205 1.25 -1.10 -1.04
C TYR A 205 1.59 -0.95 0.44
N PHE A 206 1.89 -2.08 1.08
CA PHE A 206 2.33 -2.17 2.47
C PHE A 206 3.72 -2.81 2.51
N LEU A 207 4.72 -2.04 2.93
CA LEU A 207 6.10 -2.49 3.12
C LEU A 207 6.30 -2.88 4.57
N PHE A 208 6.41 -4.18 4.82
CA PHE A 208 6.65 -4.73 6.14
C PHE A 208 8.14 -4.88 6.39
N THR A 209 8.66 -4.31 7.49
CA THR A 209 10.05 -4.44 7.90
C THR A 209 10.15 -4.99 9.32
N GLN A 210 10.90 -6.08 9.50
CA GLN A 210 11.01 -6.74 10.80
C GLN A 210 11.91 -5.92 11.73
N GLN A 211 11.38 -5.57 12.90
CA GLN A 211 12.11 -4.85 13.93
C GLN A 211 13.15 -5.75 14.60
N ALA A 212 14.24 -5.16 15.11
CA ALA A 212 15.13 -5.87 16.01
C ALA A 212 14.36 -6.25 17.31
N PRO A 213 14.66 -7.38 17.96
CA PRO A 213 14.15 -7.63 19.30
C PRO A 213 14.52 -6.45 20.20
N ALA A 214 13.58 -5.95 21.01
CA ALA A 214 13.90 -4.99 22.06
C ALA A 214 14.96 -5.65 22.96
N GLN A 215 16.14 -5.02 23.05
CA GLN A 215 17.22 -5.45 23.94
C GLN A 215 16.92 -4.99 25.37
#